data_AF-A0A534U241-F1
#
_entry.id   AF-A0A534U241-F1
#
_cell.length_a   1.000
_cell.length_b   1.000
_cell.length_c   1.000
_cell.angle_alpha   90.00
_cell.angle_beta   90.00
_cell.angle_gamma   90.00
#
_symmetry.space_group_name_H-M   'P 1'
#
loop_
_entity.id
_entity.type
_entity.pdbx_description
1 polymer ?
#
loop_
_entity_poly.entity_id
_entity_poly.type
_entity_poly.pdbx_seq_one_letter_code
_entity_poly.pdbx_strand_id
1 'polypeptide(L)'
;MSSREIWHNRIRALALGLGLGLSALIGPCWWSIVSHHHPSCSEYKPDFISLYTAAELMWADRSSLYDLERQRLIQEPIDPSRGDWGLPYFYPPFFAVILVPLAWLSFSPAFVAMTVVNLALLIATVKILVRKLALNRQQTNWLILGTFCNYGVHYALLEAQTSFIALLLLTLYVTAWNGSAQDRAGLWSGLMFFKPQLALVPILLLLSRRRWRALGLAFIVIGFLGLVSLAAVGLTGIERYLALSTWRGRITCTSSPSACTICALWRTSFSLCDGEITFGGLLRLELWGLLSFEAGRMMNSMEFLSDNGPAFLLY
;
A
#
# COMPACT_ATOMS: atom_id res chain seq x y z
N MET A 1 19.03 24.71 29.40
CA MET A 1 18.34 24.19 28.20
C MET A 1 18.02 25.36 27.29
N SER A 2 18.36 25.26 26.01
CA SER A 2 17.99 26.30 25.03
C SER A 2 16.47 26.27 24.76
N SER A 3 15.89 27.40 24.35
CA SER A 3 14.47 27.47 23.94
C SER A 3 14.14 26.43 22.87
N ARG A 4 15.08 26.14 21.97
CA ARG A 4 14.98 25.13 20.91
C ARG A 4 14.90 23.70 21.46
N GLU A 5 15.64 23.36 22.50
CA GLU A 5 15.56 22.02 23.14
C GLU A 5 14.21 21.81 23.83
N ILE A 6 13.70 22.83 24.50
CA ILE A 6 12.38 22.79 25.15
C ILE A 6 11.30 22.54 24.09
N TRP A 7 11.33 23.24 22.97
CA TRP A 7 10.41 23.04 21.85
C TRP A 7 10.48 21.61 21.27
N HIS A 8 11.67 21.08 21.01
CA HIS A 8 11.80 19.70 20.53
C HIS A 8 11.23 18.68 21.51
N ASN A 9 11.46 18.84 22.81
CA ASN A 9 10.93 17.94 23.83
C ASN A 9 9.40 18.01 23.92
N ARG A 10 8.81 19.19 23.81
CA ARG A 10 7.35 19.36 23.74
C ARG A 10 6.75 18.64 22.52
N ILE A 11 7.34 18.82 21.34
CA ILE A 11 6.87 18.16 20.12
C ILE A 11 6.98 16.63 20.24
N ARG A 12 8.07 16.12 20.81
CA ARG A 12 8.23 14.67 21.07
C ARG A 12 7.15 14.14 22.01
N ALA A 13 6.87 14.86 23.09
CA ALA A 13 5.84 14.48 24.04
C ALA A 13 4.46 14.44 23.38
N LEU A 14 4.14 15.42 22.52
CA LEU A 14 2.90 15.44 21.75
C LEU A 14 2.81 14.27 20.76
N ALA A 15 3.88 13.98 20.01
CA ALA A 15 3.92 12.87 19.07
C ALA A 15 3.77 11.50 19.78
N LEU A 16 4.43 11.33 20.93
CA LEU A 16 4.27 10.15 21.78
C LEU A 16 2.85 10.04 22.32
N GLY A 17 2.30 11.13 22.87
CA GLY A 17 0.93 11.16 23.37
C GLY A 17 -0.10 10.82 22.30
N LEU A 18 0.06 11.36 21.08
CA LEU A 18 -0.80 11.04 19.94
C LEU A 18 -0.69 9.55 19.56
N GLY A 19 0.53 9.02 19.42
CA GLY A 19 0.72 7.60 19.10
C GLY A 19 0.17 6.66 20.16
N LEU A 20 0.31 6.99 21.45
CA LEU A 20 -0.30 6.24 22.55
C LEU A 20 -1.82 6.33 22.54
N GLY A 21 -2.37 7.52 22.26
CA GLY A 21 -3.81 7.71 22.09
C GLY A 21 -4.37 6.86 20.94
N LEU A 22 -3.69 6.85 19.79
CA LEU A 22 -4.04 5.99 18.66
C LEU A 22 -4.01 4.51 19.03
N SER A 23 -2.94 4.05 19.69
CA SER A 23 -2.86 2.68 20.21
C SER A 23 -4.02 2.33 21.16
N ALA A 24 -4.40 3.26 22.03
CA ALA A 24 -5.51 3.06 22.96
C ALA A 24 -6.88 3.01 22.24
N LEU A 25 -7.02 3.70 21.10
CA LEU A 25 -8.23 3.64 20.28
C LEU A 25 -8.35 2.30 19.53
N ILE A 26 -7.26 1.79 18.94
CA ILE A 26 -7.29 0.56 18.15
C ILE A 26 -7.13 -0.72 18.99
N GLY A 27 -6.47 -0.62 20.15
CA GLY A 27 -6.09 -1.75 21.00
C GLY A 27 -7.27 -2.62 21.44
N PRO A 28 -8.39 -2.05 21.94
CA PRO A 28 -9.57 -2.83 22.30
C PRO A 28 -10.15 -3.61 21.11
N CYS A 29 -10.10 -3.02 19.91
CA CYS A 29 -10.60 -3.66 18.71
C CYS A 29 -9.72 -4.85 18.29
N TRP A 30 -8.41 -4.62 18.26
CA TRP A 30 -7.43 -5.67 18.01
C TRP A 30 -7.56 -6.80 19.02
N TRP A 31 -7.70 -6.47 20.31
CA TRP A 31 -7.88 -7.45 21.38
C TRP A 31 -9.14 -8.28 21.20
N SER A 32 -10.27 -7.65 20.85
CA SER A 32 -11.54 -8.34 20.61
C SER A 32 -11.45 -9.38 19.50
N ILE A 33 -10.78 -9.06 18.39
CA ILE A 33 -10.55 -10.01 17.29
C ILE A 33 -9.76 -11.23 17.78
N VAL A 34 -8.75 -11.00 18.62
CA VAL A 34 -7.89 -12.06 19.15
C VAL A 34 -8.61 -12.93 20.18
N SER A 35 -9.39 -12.34 21.08
CA SER A 35 -10.04 -13.07 22.17
C SER A 35 -11.39 -13.69 21.76
N HIS A 36 -12.18 -12.96 20.97
CA HIS A 36 -13.56 -13.32 20.66
C HIS A 36 -13.74 -13.87 19.25
N HIS A 37 -12.69 -13.92 18.42
CA HIS A 37 -12.75 -14.43 17.04
C HIS A 37 -13.69 -13.67 16.10
N HIS A 38 -14.19 -12.52 16.52
CA HIS A 38 -15.08 -11.66 15.77
C HIS A 38 -14.64 -10.20 15.88
N PRO A 39 -14.72 -9.41 14.79
CA PRO A 39 -14.48 -7.98 14.86
C PRO A 39 -15.70 -7.28 15.47
N SER A 40 -15.77 -7.18 16.80
CA SER A 40 -16.90 -6.59 17.52
C SER A 40 -16.99 -5.06 17.44
N CYS A 41 -16.15 -4.42 16.63
CA CYS A 41 -16.02 -2.98 16.55
C CYS A 41 -17.02 -2.43 15.54
N SER A 42 -17.98 -1.62 15.99
CA SER A 42 -19.06 -1.09 15.16
C SER A 42 -18.58 -0.12 14.09
N GLU A 43 -17.50 0.62 14.34
CA GLU A 43 -17.01 1.68 13.45
C GLU A 43 -15.86 1.25 12.52
N TYR A 44 -15.04 0.26 12.94
CA TYR A 44 -13.80 -0.12 12.24
C TYR A 44 -13.70 -1.63 12.14
N LYS A 45 -14.14 -2.20 11.02
CA LYS A 45 -14.04 -3.63 10.75
C LYS A 45 -12.87 -3.89 9.83
N PRO A 46 -11.90 -4.74 10.24
CA PRO A 46 -10.76 -5.05 9.40
C PRO A 46 -11.18 -5.80 8.14
N ASP A 47 -10.63 -5.38 7.01
CA ASP A 47 -10.78 -6.02 5.71
C ASP A 47 -9.97 -7.32 5.59
N PHE A 48 -9.17 -7.67 6.61
CA PHE A 48 -8.40 -8.92 6.68
C PHE A 48 -9.24 -10.17 6.42
N ILE A 49 -10.53 -10.14 6.78
CA ILE A 49 -11.47 -11.23 6.52
C ILE A 49 -11.51 -11.64 5.05
N SER A 50 -11.35 -10.69 4.11
CA SER A 50 -11.26 -10.99 2.67
C SER A 50 -9.98 -11.73 2.29
N LEU A 51 -8.84 -11.37 2.90
CA LEU A 51 -7.55 -12.02 2.67
C LEU A 51 -7.52 -13.43 3.26
N TYR A 52 -8.09 -13.60 4.46
CA TYR A 52 -8.24 -14.91 5.09
C TYR A 52 -9.16 -15.83 4.28
N THR A 53 -10.31 -15.32 3.84
CA THR A 53 -11.25 -16.06 2.99
C THR A 53 -10.59 -16.51 1.68
N ALA A 54 -9.78 -15.65 1.06
CA ALA A 54 -9.04 -15.99 -0.14
C ALA A 54 -7.98 -17.08 0.10
N ALA A 55 -7.31 -17.07 1.26
CA ALA A 55 -6.39 -18.13 1.66
C ALA A 55 -7.11 -19.47 1.82
N GLU A 56 -8.24 -19.48 2.54
CA GLU A 56 -9.09 -20.66 2.76
C GLU A 56 -9.58 -21.25 1.43
N LEU A 57 -10.13 -20.41 0.54
CA LEU A 57 -10.58 -20.84 -0.78
C LEU A 57 -9.41 -21.33 -1.64
N MET A 58 -8.26 -20.65 -1.63
CA MET A 58 -7.09 -21.11 -2.38
C MET A 58 -6.55 -22.46 -1.88
N TRP A 59 -6.74 -22.76 -0.60
CA TRP A 59 -6.37 -24.04 -0.02
C TRP A 59 -7.38 -25.15 -0.33
N ALA A 60 -8.67 -24.89 -0.12
CA ALA A 60 -9.74 -25.89 -0.19
C ALA A 60 -10.41 -26.03 -1.57
N ASP A 61 -10.70 -24.91 -2.24
CA ASP A 61 -11.38 -24.87 -3.55
C ASP A 61 -10.96 -23.66 -4.39
N ARG A 62 -9.84 -23.82 -5.10
CA ARG A 62 -9.21 -22.77 -5.94
C ARG A 62 -10.14 -22.22 -7.01
N SER A 63 -11.08 -23.03 -7.50
CA SER A 63 -12.01 -22.64 -8.56
C SER A 63 -13.05 -21.63 -8.07
N SER A 64 -13.35 -21.67 -6.78
CA SER A 64 -14.29 -20.79 -6.09
C SER A 64 -13.64 -19.52 -5.54
N LEU A 65 -12.34 -19.28 -5.79
CA LEU A 65 -11.60 -18.12 -5.25
C LEU A 65 -12.32 -16.79 -5.49
N TYR A 66 -12.99 -16.63 -6.64
CA TYR A 66 -13.72 -15.42 -7.04
C TYR A 66 -15.24 -15.60 -7.06
N ASP A 67 -15.75 -16.66 -6.43
CA ASP A 67 -17.18 -16.85 -6.22
C ASP A 67 -17.64 -16.06 -4.99
N LEU A 68 -18.43 -15.02 -5.20
CA LEU A 68 -18.83 -14.09 -4.14
C LEU A 68 -19.70 -14.76 -3.07
N GLU A 69 -20.52 -15.73 -3.46
CA GLU A 69 -21.38 -16.43 -2.50
C GLU A 69 -20.55 -17.38 -1.64
N ARG A 70 -19.57 -18.07 -2.24
CA ARG A 70 -18.61 -18.88 -1.47
C ARG A 70 -17.78 -18.04 -0.52
N GLN A 71 -17.35 -16.85 -0.94
CA GLN A 71 -16.66 -15.92 -0.05
C GLN A 71 -17.57 -15.48 1.11
N ARG A 72 -18.83 -15.11 0.83
CA ARG A 72 -19.80 -14.72 1.86
C ARG A 72 -20.03 -15.81 2.89
N LEU A 73 -20.22 -17.07 2.45
CA LEU A 73 -20.45 -18.21 3.35
C LEU A 73 -19.30 -18.49 4.32
N ILE A 74 -18.05 -18.18 3.93
CA ILE A 74 -16.89 -18.28 4.83
C ILE A 74 -16.84 -17.09 5.79
N GLN A 75 -17.25 -15.90 5.34
CA GLN A 75 -17.21 -14.67 6.13
C GLN A 75 -18.34 -14.55 7.15
N GLU A 76 -19.53 -15.08 6.83
CA GLU A 76 -20.74 -15.02 7.66
C GLU A 76 -20.51 -15.49 9.11
N PRO A 77 -19.92 -16.68 9.38
CA PRO A 77 -19.66 -17.10 10.75
C PRO A 77 -18.62 -16.23 11.47
N ILE A 78 -17.74 -15.52 10.76
CA ILE A 78 -16.67 -14.69 11.34
C ILE A 78 -17.18 -13.28 11.64
N ASP A 79 -17.99 -12.70 10.77
CA ASP A 79 -18.61 -11.38 10.97
C ASP A 79 -20.09 -11.40 10.51
N PRO A 80 -21.00 -11.92 11.35
CA PRO A 80 -22.42 -12.02 11.02
C PRO A 80 -23.06 -10.67 10.73
N SER A 81 -22.51 -9.58 11.30
CA SER A 81 -23.05 -8.24 11.15
C SER A 81 -22.80 -7.62 9.78
N ARG A 82 -22.13 -8.33 8.86
CA ARG A 82 -22.09 -7.98 7.43
C ARG A 82 -23.34 -8.43 6.66
N GLY A 83 -24.12 -9.37 7.21
CA GLY A 83 -25.35 -9.87 6.61
C GLY A 83 -25.11 -10.48 5.22
N ASP A 84 -25.98 -10.16 4.26
CA ASP A 84 -25.91 -10.67 2.88
C ASP A 84 -24.71 -10.12 2.07
N TRP A 85 -23.91 -9.23 2.65
CA TRP A 85 -22.80 -8.56 1.98
C TRP A 85 -21.45 -9.18 2.37
N GLY A 86 -20.89 -10.04 1.52
CA GLY A 86 -19.49 -10.48 1.65
C GLY A 86 -18.52 -9.39 1.15
N LEU A 87 -17.36 -9.27 1.79
CA LEU A 87 -16.26 -8.41 1.32
C LEU A 87 -15.49 -9.13 0.20
N PRO A 88 -15.54 -8.65 -1.05
CA PRO A 88 -14.92 -9.37 -2.15
C PRO A 88 -13.40 -9.35 -2.08
N TYR A 89 -12.76 -10.45 -2.49
CA TYR A 89 -11.32 -10.49 -2.71
C TYR A 89 -10.95 -9.92 -4.09
N PHE A 90 -10.21 -8.81 -4.10
CA PHE A 90 -9.87 -8.06 -5.32
C PHE A 90 -8.42 -8.23 -5.81
N TYR A 91 -7.59 -9.01 -5.12
CA TYR A 91 -6.19 -9.18 -5.51
C TYR A 91 -6.04 -10.27 -6.59
N PRO A 92 -4.95 -10.23 -7.38
CA PRO A 92 -4.66 -11.26 -8.36
C PRO A 92 -4.46 -12.65 -7.73
N PRO A 93 -4.67 -13.75 -8.48
CA PRO A 93 -4.70 -15.10 -7.91
C PRO A 93 -3.37 -15.51 -7.25
N PHE A 94 -2.23 -15.12 -7.82
CA PHE A 94 -0.92 -15.42 -7.22
C PHE A 94 -0.79 -14.89 -5.79
N PHE A 95 -1.49 -13.80 -5.46
CA PHE A 95 -1.41 -13.22 -4.12
C PHE A 95 -2.11 -14.12 -3.10
N ALA A 96 -3.23 -14.76 -3.48
CA ALA A 96 -3.90 -15.74 -2.64
C ALA A 96 -3.04 -16.99 -2.40
N VAL A 97 -2.21 -17.40 -3.39
CA VAL A 97 -1.24 -18.50 -3.21
C VAL A 97 -0.25 -18.17 -2.09
N ILE A 98 0.23 -16.93 -2.01
CA ILE A 98 1.16 -16.48 -0.95
C ILE A 98 0.48 -16.51 0.43
N LEU A 99 -0.83 -16.29 0.48
CA LEU A 99 -1.61 -16.25 1.72
C LEU A 99 -2.00 -17.64 2.24
N VAL A 100 -1.87 -18.71 1.43
CA VAL A 100 -2.26 -20.09 1.80
C VAL A 100 -1.78 -20.54 3.19
N PRO A 101 -0.54 -20.24 3.66
CA PRO A 101 -0.12 -20.64 5.00
C PRO A 101 -1.00 -20.08 6.13
N LEU A 102 -1.73 -18.99 5.90
CA LEU A 102 -2.69 -18.44 6.86
C LEU A 102 -3.96 -19.31 6.99
N ALA A 103 -4.31 -20.10 5.97
CA ALA A 103 -5.45 -21.02 6.02
C ALA A 103 -5.19 -22.26 6.89
N TRP A 104 -3.94 -22.49 7.29
CA TRP A 104 -3.61 -23.54 8.27
C TRP A 104 -3.92 -23.12 9.71
N LEU A 105 -4.29 -21.86 9.90
CA LEU A 105 -4.61 -21.24 11.17
C LEU A 105 -6.10 -20.89 11.20
N SER A 106 -6.70 -20.90 12.39
CA SER A 106 -8.01 -20.25 12.55
C SER A 106 -7.88 -18.73 12.39
N PHE A 107 -9.02 -18.05 12.22
CA PHE A 107 -9.08 -16.62 11.91
C PHE A 107 -8.22 -15.74 12.84
N SER A 108 -8.31 -15.91 14.16
CA SER A 108 -7.58 -15.06 15.11
C SER A 108 -6.05 -15.27 15.08
N PRO A 109 -5.51 -16.50 15.14
CA PRO A 109 -4.08 -16.71 14.93
C PRO A 109 -3.60 -16.26 13.54
N ALA A 110 -4.39 -16.43 12.48
CA ALA A 110 -4.06 -15.91 11.15
C ALA A 110 -3.95 -14.38 11.14
N PHE A 111 -4.88 -13.69 11.80
CA PHE A 111 -4.86 -12.24 11.96
C PHE A 111 -3.64 -11.75 12.73
N VAL A 112 -3.28 -12.43 13.83
CA VAL A 112 -2.05 -12.12 14.60
C VAL A 112 -0.81 -12.35 13.73
N ALA A 113 -0.73 -13.47 13.01
CA ALA A 113 0.39 -13.76 12.12
C ALA A 113 0.56 -12.66 11.07
N MET A 114 -0.52 -12.22 10.43
CA MET A 114 -0.47 -11.13 9.44
C MET A 114 -0.12 -9.78 10.08
N THR A 115 -0.60 -9.50 11.29
CA THR A 115 -0.19 -8.30 12.05
C THR A 115 1.31 -8.30 12.32
N VAL A 116 1.88 -9.44 12.71
CA VAL A 116 3.32 -9.60 12.95
C VAL A 116 4.12 -9.41 11.65
N VAL A 117 3.65 -9.98 10.54
CA VAL A 117 4.25 -9.75 9.21
C VAL A 117 4.26 -8.26 8.87
N ASN A 118 3.14 -7.58 9.05
CA ASN A 118 3.02 -6.14 8.82
C ASN A 118 3.98 -5.31 9.67
N LEU A 119 4.09 -5.62 10.96
CA LEU A 119 5.04 -4.96 11.85
C LEU A 119 6.49 -5.21 11.41
N ALA A 120 6.83 -6.44 11.03
CA ALA A 120 8.16 -6.78 10.52
C ALA A 120 8.49 -6.02 9.23
N LEU A 121 7.55 -5.91 8.30
CA LEU A 121 7.70 -5.15 7.05
C LEU A 121 7.87 -3.65 7.31
N LEU A 122 7.13 -3.09 8.27
CA LEU A 122 7.28 -1.69 8.68
C LEU A 122 8.67 -1.44 9.28
N ILE A 123 9.11 -2.31 10.21
CA ILE A 123 10.44 -2.23 10.81
C ILE A 123 11.54 -2.34 9.74
N ALA A 124 11.40 -3.27 8.79
CA ALA A 124 12.33 -3.43 7.68
C ALA A 124 12.40 -2.17 6.81
N THR A 125 11.25 -1.59 6.48
CA THR A 125 11.15 -0.33 5.72
C THR A 125 11.87 0.81 6.43
N VAL A 126 11.58 1.03 7.73
CA VAL A 126 12.23 2.08 8.52
C VAL A 126 13.74 1.86 8.58
N LYS A 127 14.20 0.61 8.79
CA LYS A 127 15.63 0.27 8.79
C LYS A 127 16.30 0.58 7.45
N ILE A 128 15.63 0.28 6.33
CA ILE A 128 16.15 0.60 4.99
C ILE A 128 16.25 2.11 4.81
N LEU A 129 15.21 2.87 5.18
CA LEU A 129 15.20 4.33 5.07
C LEU A 129 16.30 4.98 5.90
N VAL A 130 16.45 4.59 7.17
CA VAL A 130 17.51 5.08 8.06
C VAL A 130 18.89 4.88 7.44
N ARG A 131 19.15 3.68 6.90
CA ARG A 131 20.44 3.36 6.27
C ARG A 131 20.66 4.11 4.96
N LYS A 132 19.65 4.14 4.08
CA LYS A 132 19.78 4.70 2.74
C LYS A 132 19.80 6.22 2.71
N LEU A 133 19.17 6.88 3.68
CA LEU A 133 19.24 8.32 3.87
C LEU A 133 20.37 8.75 4.81
N ALA A 134 21.18 7.79 5.31
CA ALA A 134 22.25 8.03 6.27
C ALA A 134 21.81 8.90 7.47
N LEU A 135 20.61 8.61 8.01
CA LEU A 135 20.01 9.43 9.05
C LEU A 135 20.83 9.35 10.34
N ASN A 136 21.10 10.52 10.93
CA ASN A 136 21.69 10.57 12.26
C ASN A 136 20.68 10.11 13.33
N ARG A 137 21.15 9.95 14.59
CA ARG A 137 20.30 9.48 15.71
C ARG A 137 19.06 10.36 15.92
N GLN A 138 19.22 11.67 15.78
CA GLN A 138 18.13 12.62 15.97
C GLN A 138 17.06 12.47 14.88
N GLN A 139 17.46 12.41 13.62
CA GLN A 139 16.57 12.20 12.48
C GLN A 139 15.88 10.83 12.53
N THR A 140 16.60 9.80 12.96
CA THR A 140 16.04 8.45 13.17
C THR A 140 14.94 8.47 14.22
N ASN A 141 15.17 9.15 15.36
CA ASN A 141 14.14 9.30 16.39
C ASN A 141 12.90 10.01 15.86
N TRP A 142 13.08 11.06 15.04
CA TRP A 142 11.96 11.75 14.41
C TRP A 142 11.20 10.88 13.41
N LEU A 143 11.89 10.06 12.62
CA LEU A 143 11.25 9.11 11.71
C LEU A 143 10.43 8.08 12.48
N ILE A 144 10.97 7.52 13.56
CA ILE A 144 10.27 6.54 14.41
C ILE A 144 9.04 7.19 15.06
N LEU A 145 9.19 8.37 15.65
CA LEU A 145 8.08 9.09 16.26
C LEU A 145 7.01 9.47 15.24
N GLY A 146 7.42 9.96 14.07
CA GLY A 146 6.52 10.28 12.96
C GLY A 146 5.77 9.06 12.44
N THR A 147 6.42 7.90 12.38
CA THR A 147 5.79 6.63 12.03
C THR A 147 4.78 6.22 13.12
N PHE A 148 5.16 6.32 14.39
CA PHE A 148 4.33 5.91 15.52
C PHE A 148 3.12 6.83 15.73
N CYS A 149 3.22 8.12 15.44
CA CYS A 149 2.11 9.06 15.57
C CYS A 149 1.22 9.14 14.31
N ASN A 150 1.48 8.33 13.29
CA ASN A 150 0.74 8.34 12.04
C ASN A 150 -0.50 7.44 12.12
N TYR A 151 -1.69 8.03 11.97
CA TYR A 151 -2.97 7.29 11.97
C TYR A 151 -3.01 6.14 10.97
N GLY A 152 -2.48 6.33 9.75
CA GLY A 152 -2.47 5.30 8.72
C GLY A 152 -1.63 4.06 9.09
N VAL A 153 -0.59 4.23 9.91
CA VAL A 153 0.21 3.10 10.42
C VAL A 153 -0.63 2.26 11.39
N HIS A 154 -1.32 2.91 12.33
CA HIS A 154 -2.21 2.24 13.29
C HIS A 154 -3.37 1.55 12.59
N TYR A 155 -4.02 2.25 11.66
CA TYR A 155 -5.12 1.71 10.88
C TYR A 155 -4.67 0.50 10.04
N ALA A 156 -3.54 0.59 9.32
CA ALA A 156 -3.04 -0.53 8.53
C ALA A 156 -2.62 -1.76 9.37
N LEU A 157 -2.17 -1.55 10.61
CA LEU A 157 -1.88 -2.63 11.56
C LEU A 157 -3.17 -3.31 12.05
N LEU A 158 -4.19 -2.53 12.42
CA LEU A 158 -5.50 -3.05 12.83
C LEU A 158 -6.19 -3.82 11.69
N GLU A 159 -6.08 -3.31 10.47
CA GLU A 159 -6.65 -3.91 9.26
C GLU A 159 -5.93 -5.20 8.83
N ALA A 160 -4.74 -5.49 9.38
CA ALA A 160 -3.83 -6.53 8.91
C ALA A 160 -3.70 -6.57 7.36
N GLN A 161 -3.70 -5.38 6.75
CA GLN A 161 -3.77 -5.19 5.29
C GLN A 161 -2.39 -5.24 4.61
N THR A 162 -2.37 -5.22 3.28
CA THR A 162 -1.14 -5.34 2.47
C THR A 162 -0.35 -4.04 2.33
N SER A 163 -0.73 -2.97 3.04
CA SER A 163 -0.17 -1.62 2.82
C SER A 163 1.33 -1.54 3.11
N PHE A 164 1.83 -2.29 4.10
CA PHE A 164 3.26 -2.33 4.40
C PHE A 164 4.07 -3.12 3.37
N ILE A 165 3.45 -4.08 2.67
CA ILE A 165 4.07 -4.75 1.52
C ILE A 165 4.30 -3.71 0.40
N ALA A 166 3.27 -2.91 0.08
CA ALA A 166 3.37 -1.83 -0.90
C ALA A 166 4.45 -0.81 -0.50
N LEU A 167 4.45 -0.37 0.76
CA LEU A 167 5.42 0.60 1.28
C LEU A 167 6.87 0.07 1.16
N LEU A 168 7.10 -1.18 1.53
CA LEU A 168 8.42 -1.80 1.42
C LEU A 168 8.86 -1.89 -0.03
N LEU A 169 8.00 -2.40 -0.93
CA LEU A 169 8.31 -2.51 -2.35
C LEU A 169 8.60 -1.16 -2.99
N LEU A 170 7.82 -0.12 -2.66
CA LEU A 170 8.07 1.24 -3.13
C LEU A 170 9.41 1.78 -2.63
N THR A 171 9.73 1.54 -1.35
CA THR A 171 11.02 1.92 -0.76
C THR A 171 12.18 1.21 -1.47
N LEU A 172 12.03 -0.08 -1.75
CA LEU A 172 13.03 -0.85 -2.51
C LEU A 172 13.15 -0.38 -3.96
N TYR A 173 12.05 -0.02 -4.60
CA TYR A 173 12.04 0.58 -5.93
C TYR A 173 12.81 1.90 -5.96
N VAL A 174 12.50 2.85 -5.09
CA VAL A 174 13.15 4.17 -5.03
C VAL A 174 14.64 4.03 -4.69
N THR A 175 14.99 3.12 -3.78
CA THR A 175 16.39 2.91 -3.40
C THR A 175 17.20 2.20 -4.50
N ALA A 176 16.59 1.30 -5.28
CA ALA A 176 17.20 0.73 -6.47
C ALA A 176 17.31 1.77 -7.59
N TRP A 177 16.30 2.61 -7.76
CA TRP A 177 16.24 3.65 -8.78
C TRP A 177 17.39 4.65 -8.66
N ASN A 178 17.70 5.07 -7.42
CA ASN A 178 18.77 6.01 -7.07
C ASN A 178 20.13 5.32 -6.85
N GLY A 179 20.19 3.99 -6.92
CA GLY A 179 21.40 3.21 -6.67
C GLY A 179 22.13 2.79 -7.95
N SER A 180 23.19 2.00 -7.77
CA SER A 180 23.94 1.38 -8.87
C SER A 180 23.17 0.20 -9.51
N ALA A 181 22.34 -0.50 -8.74
CA ALA A 181 21.57 -1.66 -9.20
C ALA A 181 20.20 -1.27 -9.75
N GLN A 182 20.17 -0.37 -10.75
CA GLN A 182 18.94 0.22 -11.30
C GLN A 182 17.99 -0.81 -11.91
N ASP A 183 18.53 -1.92 -12.43
CA ASP A 183 17.72 -3.01 -13.00
C ASP A 183 16.79 -3.63 -11.96
N ARG A 184 17.16 -3.62 -10.67
CA ARG A 184 16.32 -4.12 -9.56
C ARG A 184 15.05 -3.28 -9.36
N ALA A 185 15.00 -2.04 -9.87
CA ALA A 185 13.76 -1.27 -9.89
C ALA A 185 12.68 -1.99 -10.73
N GLY A 186 13.09 -2.74 -11.76
CA GLY A 186 12.22 -3.64 -12.51
C GLY A 186 11.60 -4.74 -11.66
N LEU A 187 12.42 -5.43 -10.86
CA LEU A 187 11.97 -6.48 -9.96
C LEU A 187 10.90 -5.96 -8.98
N TRP A 188 11.18 -4.83 -8.32
CA TRP A 188 10.27 -4.28 -7.31
C TRP A 188 8.98 -3.73 -7.92
N SER A 189 9.05 -3.11 -9.10
CA SER A 189 7.86 -2.65 -9.82
C SER A 189 6.99 -3.82 -10.31
N GLY A 190 7.60 -4.90 -10.81
CA GLY A 190 6.87 -6.12 -11.18
C GLY A 190 6.17 -6.78 -9.98
N LEU A 191 6.84 -6.83 -8.82
CA LEU A 191 6.23 -7.35 -7.59
C LEU A 191 5.08 -6.48 -7.07
N MET A 192 5.06 -5.17 -7.34
CA MET A 192 3.94 -4.29 -6.99
C MET A 192 2.64 -4.63 -7.75
N PHE A 193 2.70 -5.49 -8.78
CA PHE A 193 1.53 -5.89 -9.57
C PHE A 193 0.45 -6.63 -8.76
N PHE A 194 0.73 -7.04 -7.52
CA PHE A 194 -0.32 -7.52 -6.60
C PHE A 194 -1.41 -6.46 -6.37
N LYS A 195 -1.09 -5.17 -6.54
CA LYS A 195 -2.05 -4.09 -6.78
C LYS A 195 -1.67 -3.43 -8.11
N PRO A 196 -2.32 -3.77 -9.24
CA PRO A 196 -1.92 -3.28 -10.57
C PRO A 196 -1.79 -1.75 -10.65
N GLN A 197 -2.63 -1.03 -9.90
CA GLN A 197 -2.59 0.43 -9.80
C GLN A 197 -1.27 0.96 -9.22
N LEU A 198 -0.65 0.23 -8.28
CA LEU A 198 0.63 0.59 -7.69
C LEU A 198 1.81 0.34 -8.64
N ALA A 199 1.72 -0.66 -9.51
CA ALA A 199 2.77 -0.96 -10.48
C ALA A 199 2.79 0.03 -11.65
N LEU A 200 1.65 0.67 -11.96
CA LEU A 200 1.50 1.56 -13.10
C LEU A 200 2.50 2.73 -13.08
N VAL A 201 2.59 3.47 -11.98
CA VAL A 201 3.47 4.64 -11.89
C VAL A 201 4.95 4.25 -12.02
N PRO A 202 5.49 3.26 -11.26
CA PRO A 202 6.85 2.76 -11.47
C PRO A 202 7.14 2.32 -12.91
N ILE A 203 6.23 1.59 -13.56
CA ILE A 203 6.42 1.11 -14.94
C ILE A 203 6.47 2.28 -15.93
N LEU A 204 5.59 3.26 -15.80
CA LEU A 204 5.59 4.47 -16.64
C LEU A 204 6.85 5.31 -16.42
N LEU A 205 7.36 5.39 -15.20
CA LEU A 205 8.65 6.05 -14.91
C LEU A 205 9.83 5.32 -15.55
N LEU A 206 9.85 3.98 -15.50
CA LEU A 206 10.88 3.18 -16.18
C LEU A 206 10.82 3.37 -17.70
N LEU A 207 9.62 3.41 -18.28
CA LEU A 207 9.39 3.63 -19.70
C LEU A 207 9.82 5.05 -20.14
N SER A 208 9.37 6.08 -19.44
CA SER A 208 9.69 7.49 -19.76
C SER A 208 11.19 7.79 -19.68
N ARG A 209 11.90 7.14 -18.75
CA ARG A 209 13.37 7.26 -18.61
C ARG A 209 14.13 6.21 -19.43
N ARG A 210 13.45 5.49 -20.33
CA ARG A 210 14.03 4.49 -21.26
C ARG A 210 14.90 3.44 -20.56
N ARG A 211 14.53 3.03 -19.35
CA ARG A 211 15.23 2.00 -18.57
C ARG A 211 14.80 0.60 -19.03
N TRP A 212 15.16 0.25 -20.27
CA TRP A 212 14.68 -0.97 -20.95
C TRP A 212 15.01 -2.28 -20.21
N ARG A 213 16.19 -2.37 -19.58
CA ARG A 213 16.58 -3.57 -18.80
C ARG A 213 15.70 -3.78 -17.59
N ALA A 214 15.49 -2.72 -16.80
CA ALA A 214 14.58 -2.73 -15.66
C ALA A 214 13.13 -2.98 -16.12
N LEU A 215 12.69 -2.39 -17.22
CA LEU A 215 11.36 -2.63 -17.78
C LEU A 215 11.18 -4.10 -18.20
N GLY A 216 12.17 -4.68 -18.87
CA GLY A 216 12.19 -6.10 -19.22
C GLY A 216 12.09 -6.99 -17.98
N LEU A 217 12.84 -6.69 -16.91
CA LEU A 217 12.75 -7.42 -15.66
C LEU A 217 11.37 -7.29 -15.00
N ALA A 218 10.74 -6.11 -15.06
CA ALA A 218 9.38 -5.92 -14.55
C ALA A 218 8.38 -6.83 -15.29
N PHE A 219 8.45 -6.86 -16.62
CA PHE A 219 7.56 -7.73 -17.42
C PHE A 219 7.85 -9.22 -17.22
N ILE A 220 9.10 -9.63 -17.03
CA ILE A 220 9.44 -11.02 -16.67
C ILE A 220 8.78 -11.40 -15.35
N VAL A 221 8.87 -10.53 -14.33
CA VAL A 221 8.25 -10.78 -13.03
C VAL A 221 6.72 -10.82 -13.14
N ILE A 222 6.10 -9.86 -13.85
CA ILE A 222 4.65 -9.84 -14.07
C ILE A 222 4.21 -11.10 -14.83
N GLY A 223 4.93 -11.49 -15.87
CA GLY A 223 4.67 -12.70 -16.64
C GLY A 223 4.75 -13.95 -15.77
N PHE A 224 5.79 -14.06 -14.93
CA PHE A 224 5.91 -15.15 -13.96
C PHE A 224 4.74 -15.19 -12.97
N LEU A 225 4.37 -14.05 -12.38
CA LEU A 225 3.21 -13.97 -11.48
C LEU A 225 1.88 -14.29 -12.20
N GLY A 226 1.77 -13.93 -13.48
CA GLY A 226 0.67 -14.32 -14.34
C GLY A 226 0.60 -15.83 -14.59
N LEU A 227 1.74 -16.48 -14.83
CA LEU A 227 1.84 -17.93 -14.96
C LEU A 227 1.48 -18.64 -13.66
N VAL A 228 1.94 -18.14 -12.50
CA VAL A 228 1.53 -18.66 -11.19
C VAL A 228 0.02 -18.51 -10.99
N SER A 229 -0.55 -17.38 -11.39
CA SER A 229 -2.00 -17.15 -11.32
C SER A 229 -2.77 -18.13 -12.21
N LEU A 230 -2.33 -18.33 -13.45
CA LEU A 230 -2.92 -19.27 -14.39
C LEU A 230 -2.83 -20.71 -13.88
N ALA A 231 -1.69 -21.10 -13.32
CA ALA A 231 -1.51 -22.42 -12.73
C ALA A 231 -2.38 -22.63 -11.48
N ALA A 232 -2.62 -21.58 -10.70
CA ALA A 232 -3.39 -21.66 -9.46
C ALA A 232 -4.90 -21.80 -9.68
N VAL A 233 -5.49 -21.00 -10.58
CA VAL A 233 -6.96 -20.93 -10.76
C VAL A 233 -7.45 -21.31 -12.16
N GLY A 234 -6.55 -21.55 -13.11
CA GLY A 234 -6.90 -21.83 -14.50
C GLY A 234 -7.44 -20.60 -15.26
N LEU A 235 -7.81 -20.81 -16.53
CA LEU A 235 -8.36 -19.75 -17.38
C LEU A 235 -9.70 -19.22 -16.85
N THR A 236 -10.57 -20.12 -16.38
CA THR A 236 -11.88 -19.76 -15.82
C THR A 236 -11.75 -18.88 -14.58
N GLY A 237 -10.76 -19.12 -13.73
CA GLY A 237 -10.48 -18.27 -12.57
C GLY A 237 -9.98 -16.88 -12.95
N ILE A 238 -9.15 -16.77 -14.00
CA ILE A 238 -8.71 -15.48 -14.54
C ILE A 238 -9.88 -14.70 -15.14
N GLU A 239 -10.77 -15.36 -15.89
CA GLU A 239 -11.97 -14.73 -16.43
C GLU A 239 -12.86 -14.16 -15.31
N ARG A 240 -13.06 -14.91 -14.22
CA ARG A 240 -13.79 -14.43 -13.03
C ARG A 240 -13.09 -13.24 -12.37
N TYR A 241 -11.76 -13.26 -12.27
CA TYR A 241 -10.97 -12.13 -11.77
C TYR A 241 -11.14 -10.87 -12.63
N LEU A 242 -11.10 -11.01 -13.95
CA LEU A 242 -11.31 -9.89 -14.86
C LEU A 242 -12.76 -9.40 -14.80
N ALA A 243 -13.74 -10.30 -14.68
CA ALA A 243 -15.15 -9.94 -14.51
C ALA A 243 -15.38 -9.14 -13.22
N LEU A 244 -14.63 -9.44 -12.14
CA LEU A 244 -14.66 -8.66 -10.91
C LEU A 244 -14.33 -7.18 -11.14
N SER A 245 -13.43 -6.84 -12.07
CA SER A 245 -13.12 -5.43 -12.40
C SER A 245 -14.32 -4.66 -12.97
N THR A 246 -15.27 -5.38 -13.58
CA THR A 246 -16.53 -4.81 -14.10
C THR A 246 -17.69 -4.94 -13.11
N TRP A 247 -17.46 -5.53 -11.94
CA TRP A 247 -18.51 -5.78 -10.96
C TRP A 247 -19.07 -4.47 -10.41
N ARG A 248 -20.33 -4.21 -10.75
CA ARG A 248 -21.14 -3.09 -10.26
C ARG A 248 -22.04 -3.55 -9.12
N GLY A 249 -21.46 -4.08 -8.05
CA GLY A 249 -22.24 -4.40 -6.86
C GLY A 249 -22.99 -3.18 -6.32
N ARG A 250 -24.21 -3.39 -5.83
CA ARG A 250 -24.97 -2.35 -5.11
C ARG A 250 -24.31 -2.11 -3.75
N ILE A 251 -23.24 -1.32 -3.69
CA ILE A 251 -22.77 -0.81 -2.40
C ILE A 251 -23.82 0.19 -1.91
N THR A 252 -24.74 -0.26 -1.05
CA THR A 252 -25.58 0.65 -0.27
C THR A 252 -24.67 1.30 0.77
N CYS A 253 -24.36 2.57 0.55
CA CYS A 253 -23.51 3.40 1.39
C CYS A 253 -24.19 3.76 2.72
N THR A 254 -24.54 2.77 3.55
CA THR A 254 -25.30 3.00 4.77
C THR A 254 -24.54 2.72 6.06
N SER A 255 -23.35 2.09 6.05
CA SER A 255 -22.70 1.65 7.30
C SER A 255 -21.21 1.98 7.51
N SER A 256 -20.46 2.51 6.54
CA SER A 256 -19.11 3.05 6.84
C SER A 256 -18.60 4.10 5.83
N PRO A 257 -18.14 5.29 6.29
CA PRO A 257 -17.53 6.31 5.44
C PRO A 257 -16.25 5.85 4.72
N SER A 258 -15.50 4.92 5.34
CA SER A 258 -14.26 4.34 4.78
C SER A 258 -14.54 3.41 3.60
N ALA A 259 -15.58 2.57 3.66
CA ALA A 259 -15.99 1.76 2.50
C ALA A 259 -16.46 2.62 1.32
N CYS A 260 -17.05 3.79 1.61
CA CYS A 260 -17.44 4.77 0.60
C CYS A 260 -16.22 5.36 -0.12
N THR A 261 -15.15 5.66 0.62
CA THR A 261 -13.89 6.18 0.07
C THR A 261 -13.13 5.12 -0.73
N ILE A 262 -13.10 3.88 -0.24
CA ILE A 262 -12.50 2.75 -0.97
C ILE A 262 -13.30 2.46 -2.24
N CYS A 263 -14.63 2.48 -2.19
CA CYS A 263 -15.47 2.32 -3.40
C CYS A 263 -15.29 3.48 -4.39
N ALA A 264 -15.15 4.72 -3.90
CA ALA A 264 -14.88 5.87 -4.74
C ALA A 264 -13.48 5.80 -5.38
N LEU A 265 -12.45 5.39 -4.64
CA LEU A 265 -11.10 5.16 -5.14
C LEU A 265 -11.04 3.99 -6.12
N TRP A 266 -11.79 2.92 -5.88
CA TRP A 266 -11.85 1.74 -6.75
C TRP A 266 -12.64 2.03 -8.04
N ARG A 267 -13.76 2.77 -7.96
CA ARG A 267 -14.50 3.27 -9.13
C ARG A 267 -13.66 4.26 -9.95
N THR A 268 -12.96 5.20 -9.31
CA THR A 268 -12.14 6.17 -10.04
C THR A 268 -10.88 5.55 -10.65
N SER A 269 -10.34 4.48 -10.06
CA SER A 269 -9.14 3.79 -10.58
C SER A 269 -9.39 3.01 -11.88
N PHE A 270 -10.64 2.60 -12.15
CA PHE A 270 -10.99 1.87 -13.38
C PHE A 270 -11.93 2.63 -14.32
N SER A 271 -12.69 3.61 -13.84
CA SER A 271 -13.53 4.48 -14.68
C SER A 271 -12.71 5.62 -15.30
N LEU A 272 -11.70 5.27 -16.08
CA LEU A 272 -11.23 6.12 -17.17
C LEU A 272 -12.03 5.73 -18.42
N CYS A 273 -12.91 6.64 -18.83
CA CYS A 273 -13.86 6.57 -19.97
C CYS A 273 -15.21 5.92 -19.66
N ASP A 274 -16.16 6.76 -19.24
CA ASP A 274 -17.41 6.95 -19.98
C ASP A 274 -17.96 8.35 -19.68
N GLY A 275 -17.79 9.28 -20.64
CA GLY A 275 -18.49 10.57 -20.68
C GLY A 275 -17.88 11.72 -19.85
N GLU A 276 -17.44 12.77 -20.56
CA GLU A 276 -17.04 14.10 -20.07
C GLU A 276 -15.69 14.23 -19.33
N ILE A 277 -14.66 14.51 -20.13
CA ILE A 277 -13.39 15.08 -19.70
C ILE A 277 -13.64 16.48 -19.14
N THR A 278 -13.74 16.63 -17.83
CA THR A 278 -13.39 17.90 -17.16
C THR A 278 -12.00 17.76 -16.55
N PHE A 279 -11.01 18.16 -17.36
CA PHE A 279 -9.60 18.25 -17.00
C PHE A 279 -9.42 19.41 -15.99
N GLY A 280 -9.55 19.17 -14.69
CA GLY A 280 -9.35 20.25 -13.72
C GLY A 280 -9.37 19.81 -12.26
N GLY A 281 -8.23 19.94 -11.57
CA GLY A 281 -8.18 19.87 -10.11
C GLY A 281 -6.92 19.21 -9.56
N LEU A 282 -6.89 17.88 -9.52
CA LEU A 282 -5.88 17.15 -8.74
C LEU A 282 -4.55 16.89 -9.46
N LEU A 283 -4.54 16.66 -10.78
CA LEU A 283 -3.29 16.42 -11.51
C LEU A 283 -2.38 17.67 -11.54
N ARG A 284 -2.95 18.88 -11.40
CA ARG A 284 -2.18 20.13 -11.41
C ARG A 284 -1.34 20.32 -10.15
N LEU A 285 -1.71 19.76 -9.00
CA LEU A 285 -0.95 19.96 -7.76
C LEU A 285 0.20 18.95 -7.62
N GLU A 286 0.00 17.70 -8.04
CA GLU A 286 1.05 16.68 -7.95
C GLU A 286 2.11 16.82 -9.06
N LEU A 287 1.72 17.19 -10.29
CA LEU A 287 2.68 17.49 -11.35
C LEU A 287 3.42 18.80 -11.11
N TRP A 288 2.79 19.81 -10.49
CA TRP A 288 3.48 21.05 -10.16
C TRP A 288 4.45 20.85 -9.00
N GLY A 289 4.16 19.98 -8.02
CA GLY A 289 5.10 19.57 -6.98
C GLY A 289 6.32 18.81 -7.53
N LEU A 290 6.12 17.92 -8.51
CA LEU A 290 7.21 17.18 -9.16
C LEU A 290 8.05 18.06 -10.11
N LEU A 291 7.41 18.98 -10.84
CA LEU A 291 8.10 19.90 -11.75
C LEU A 291 8.82 21.03 -11.00
N SER A 292 8.29 21.53 -9.88
CA SER A 292 8.97 22.52 -9.03
C SER A 292 10.16 21.92 -8.26
N PHE A 293 10.12 20.63 -7.94
CA PHE A 293 11.26 19.92 -7.34
C PHE A 293 12.40 19.64 -8.33
N GLU A 294 12.12 19.41 -9.63
CA GLU A 294 13.16 19.35 -10.67
C GLU A 294 13.66 20.75 -11.09
N ALA A 295 12.80 21.77 -11.15
CA ALA A 295 13.20 23.15 -11.45
C ALA A 295 14.11 23.75 -10.37
N GLY A 296 13.82 23.49 -9.08
CA GLY A 296 14.69 23.89 -7.97
C GLY A 296 16.06 23.19 -7.99
N ARG A 297 16.14 21.99 -8.58
CA ARG A 297 17.41 21.26 -8.74
C ARG A 297 18.24 21.77 -9.93
N MET A 298 17.60 22.28 -10.98
CA MET A 298 18.28 22.91 -12.12
C MET A 298 18.79 24.33 -11.81
N MET A 299 18.05 25.14 -11.03
CA MET A 299 18.51 26.49 -10.63
C MET A 299 19.73 26.44 -9.69
N ASN A 300 19.75 25.52 -8.72
CA ASN A 300 20.91 25.34 -7.83
C ASN A 300 22.18 24.83 -8.57
N SER A 301 22.02 24.20 -9.74
CA SER A 301 23.17 23.81 -10.59
C SER A 301 23.62 24.90 -11.56
N MET A 302 22.83 25.98 -11.76
CA MET A 302 23.23 27.13 -12.57
C MET A 302 23.91 28.23 -11.73
N GLU A 303 23.55 28.38 -10.44
CA GLU A 303 24.22 29.35 -9.54
C GLU A 303 25.67 28.97 -9.22
N PHE A 304 26.08 27.72 -9.38
CA PHE A 304 27.47 27.29 -9.14
C PHE A 304 28.41 27.47 -10.34
N LEU A 305 27.93 28.00 -11.47
CA LEU A 305 28.71 28.20 -12.70
C LEU A 305 28.87 29.67 -13.12
N SER A 306 28.42 30.64 -12.33
CA SER A 306 28.39 32.06 -12.71
C SER A 306 29.36 32.99 -11.95
N ASP A 307 30.25 32.49 -11.10
CA ASP A 307 31.10 33.33 -10.22
C ASP A 307 32.58 33.44 -10.64
N ASN A 308 32.89 33.22 -11.93
CA ASN A 308 34.17 33.63 -12.50
C ASN A 308 33.92 34.65 -13.63
N GLY A 309 34.20 35.93 -13.35
CA GLY A 309 34.08 37.05 -14.30
C GLY A 309 34.95 36.90 -15.56
N PRO A 310 34.85 37.87 -16.50
CA PRO A 310 35.53 39.13 -16.24
C PRO A 310 34.75 40.40 -16.63
N ALA A 311 35.20 41.49 -16.06
CA ALA A 311 34.90 42.86 -16.45
C ALA A 311 35.09 43.08 -17.97
N PHE A 312 34.15 43.79 -18.60
CA PHE A 312 34.51 44.75 -19.64
C PHE A 312 33.51 45.91 -19.69
N LEU A 313 34.12 47.08 -19.81
CA LEU A 313 33.62 48.45 -19.74
C LEU A 313 33.32 48.94 -21.17
N LEU A 314 32.48 49.98 -21.24
CA LEU A 314 32.33 50.99 -22.31
C LEU A 314 31.16 50.82 -23.31
N TYR A 315 30.34 51.89 -23.31
CA TYR A 315 29.62 52.57 -24.40
C TYR A 315 28.82 51.76 -25.41
#